data_AF-A0A7V0JT32-F1
#
_entry.id   AF-A0A7V0JT32-F1
#
_cell.length_a   1.000
_cell.length_b   1.000
_cell.length_c   1.000
_cell.angle_alpha   90.00
_cell.angle_beta   90.00
_cell.angle_gamma   90.00
#
_symmetry.space_group_name_H-M   'P 1'
#
loop_
_entity.id
_entity.type
_entity.pdbx_description
1 polymer ?
#
loop_
_entity_poly.entity_id
_entity_poly.type
_entity_poly.pdbx_seq_one_letter_code
_entity_poly.pdbx_strand_id
1 'polypeptide(L)'
;MKMDRITLFRTTPRIVMGPGTLNQIAEEVRQLKAKRVLFVSDKGIIKAGLLKTAQKALESAHIDYAVFDGVEPDPRYEIVAECAKMVEQEKADLLIGLGGGSPIDIAKASAIMATNDGSVADYFGIDLVPNRGLPTIIVPT
;
A
#
# COMPACT_ATOMS: atom_id res chain seq x y z
N MET A 1 -21.66 30.80 -18.24
CA MET A 1 -21.48 29.37 -17.90
C MET A 1 -21.98 29.19 -16.48
N LYS A 2 -23.16 28.58 -16.30
CA LYS A 2 -23.77 28.42 -14.97
C LYS A 2 -22.99 27.37 -14.18
N MET A 3 -22.52 27.77 -13.00
CA MET A 3 -21.70 26.94 -12.11
C MET A 3 -22.61 26.14 -11.16
N ASP A 4 -23.57 25.41 -11.73
CA ASP A 4 -24.61 24.66 -10.99
C ASP A 4 -24.19 23.21 -10.66
N ARG A 5 -22.90 22.87 -10.84
CA ARG A 5 -22.37 21.52 -10.59
C ARG A 5 -21.26 21.58 -9.55
N ILE A 6 -21.47 20.86 -8.44
CA ILE A 6 -20.42 20.60 -7.45
C ILE A 6 -19.45 19.60 -8.09
N THR A 7 -18.18 19.99 -8.19
CA THR A 7 -17.09 19.13 -8.66
C THR A 7 -16.15 18.84 -7.48
N LEU A 8 -15.85 17.57 -7.26
CA LEU A 8 -14.95 17.13 -6.21
C LEU A 8 -13.63 16.63 -6.82
N PHE A 9 -12.51 17.15 -6.34
CA PHE A 9 -11.17 16.66 -6.67
C PHE A 9 -10.60 15.90 -5.47
N ARG A 10 -10.40 14.58 -5.62
CA ARG A 10 -9.79 13.71 -4.59
C ARG A 10 -8.38 13.33 -5.03
N THR A 11 -7.41 13.49 -4.14
CA THR A 11 -6.01 13.11 -4.36
C THR A 11 -5.36 12.63 -3.05
N THR A 12 -4.13 12.11 -3.14
CA THR A 12 -3.31 11.77 -1.97
C THR A 12 -2.95 13.04 -1.18
N PRO A 13 -2.88 12.98 0.16
CA PRO A 13 -2.47 14.13 0.98
C PRO A 13 -1.01 14.55 0.77
N ARG A 14 -0.16 13.67 0.23
CA ARG A 14 1.28 13.92 0.08
C ARG A 14 1.83 13.22 -1.15
N ILE A 15 2.68 13.94 -1.90
CA ILE A 15 3.43 13.44 -3.07
C ILE A 15 4.89 13.81 -2.85
N VAL A 16 5.77 12.80 -2.86
CA VAL A 16 7.23 12.97 -2.81
C VAL A 16 7.78 12.54 -4.16
N MET A 17 8.48 13.44 -4.84
CA MET A 17 8.94 13.22 -6.22
C MET A 17 10.36 13.73 -6.41
N GLY A 18 11.10 13.06 -7.29
CA GLY A 18 12.49 13.36 -7.61
C GLY A 18 13.38 12.11 -7.56
N PRO A 19 14.59 12.18 -8.13
CA PRO A 19 15.55 11.08 -8.09
C PRO A 19 15.92 10.70 -6.65
N GLY A 20 16.00 9.39 -6.37
CA GLY A 20 16.46 8.88 -5.08
C GLY A 20 15.47 9.00 -3.92
N THR A 21 14.22 9.40 -4.17
CA THR A 21 13.18 9.52 -3.14
C THR A 21 12.87 8.18 -2.44
N LEU A 22 13.06 7.04 -3.11
CA LEU A 22 12.93 5.73 -2.48
C LEU A 22 13.90 5.51 -1.32
N ASN A 23 15.06 6.17 -1.32
CA ASN A 23 16.03 6.08 -0.22
C ASN A 23 15.52 6.77 1.06
N GLN A 24 14.54 7.67 0.94
CA GLN A 24 13.96 8.43 2.05
C GLN A 24 12.67 7.80 2.58
N ILE A 25 12.26 6.63 2.06
CA ILE A 25 10.95 6.03 2.39
C ILE A 25 10.76 5.77 3.89
N ALA A 26 11.83 5.52 4.64
CA ALA A 26 11.78 5.36 6.08
C ALA A 26 11.31 6.63 6.83
N GLU A 27 11.61 7.82 6.29
CA GLU A 27 11.14 9.09 6.86
C GLU A 27 9.63 9.24 6.71
N GLU A 28 9.09 8.79 5.58
CA GLU A 28 7.65 8.78 5.31
C GLU A 28 6.93 7.77 6.21
N VAL A 29 7.52 6.59 6.46
CA VAL A 29 7.01 5.63 7.45
C VAL A 29 6.96 6.24 8.87
N ARG A 30 8.03 6.94 9.27
CA ARG A 30 8.09 7.63 10.57
C ARG A 30 7.08 8.78 10.69
N GLN A 31 6.85 9.55 9.64
CA GLN A 31 5.83 10.60 9.62
C GLN A 31 4.43 10.02 9.87
N LEU A 32 4.16 8.82 9.35
CA LEU A 32 2.91 8.09 9.59
C LEU A 32 2.87 7.38 10.95
N LYS A 33 3.94 7.47 11.75
CA LYS A 33 4.10 6.85 13.08
C LYS A 33 3.92 5.33 13.07
N ALA A 34 4.13 4.71 11.91
CA ALA A 34 4.06 3.27 11.74
C ALA A 34 5.32 2.60 12.30
N LYS A 35 5.15 1.42 12.87
CA LYS A 35 6.23 0.64 13.49
C LYS A 35 6.58 -0.59 12.68
N ARG A 36 5.61 -1.15 11.94
CA ARG A 36 5.79 -2.39 11.21
C ARG A 36 5.14 -2.34 9.85
N VAL A 37 5.98 -2.52 8.84
CA VAL A 37 5.61 -2.38 7.44
C VAL A 37 5.33 -3.73 6.81
N LEU A 38 4.28 -3.83 5.99
CA LEU A 38 4.15 -4.90 5.01
C LEU A 38 4.42 -4.34 3.61
N PHE A 39 5.50 -4.78 2.97
CA PHE A 39 5.70 -4.53 1.55
C PHE A 39 4.80 -5.44 0.72
N VAL A 40 4.19 -4.89 -0.31
CA VAL A 40 3.37 -5.62 -1.29
C VAL A 40 3.97 -5.36 -2.66
N SER A 41 4.46 -6.41 -3.32
CA SER A 41 5.21 -6.31 -4.58
C SER A 41 5.07 -7.59 -5.41
N ASP A 42 5.29 -7.48 -6.72
CA ASP A 42 5.41 -8.66 -7.59
C ASP A 42 6.87 -9.16 -7.70
N LYS A 43 7.02 -10.39 -8.21
CA LYS A 43 8.31 -11.06 -8.39
C LYS A 43 9.23 -10.34 -9.38
N GLY A 44 8.70 -9.63 -10.36
CA GLY A 44 9.48 -8.88 -11.34
C GLY A 44 10.21 -7.71 -10.69
N ILE A 45 9.49 -6.93 -9.90
CA ILE A 45 10.03 -5.80 -9.12
C ILE A 45 11.06 -6.25 -8.08
N ILE A 46 10.80 -7.37 -7.40
CA ILE A 46 11.74 -7.97 -6.46
C ILE A 46 13.04 -8.37 -7.17
N LYS A 47 12.93 -9.04 -8.33
CA LYS A 47 14.09 -9.43 -9.15
C LYS A 47 14.86 -8.20 -9.67
N ALA A 48 14.18 -7.10 -9.97
CA ALA A 48 14.80 -5.85 -10.38
C ALA A 48 15.59 -5.15 -9.25
N GLY A 49 15.43 -5.59 -8.00
CA GLY A 49 16.16 -5.08 -6.85
C GLY A 49 15.62 -3.77 -6.26
N LEU A 50 14.49 -3.25 -6.78
CA LEU A 50 13.87 -2.03 -6.25
C LEU A 50 13.43 -2.20 -4.80
N LEU A 51 12.87 -3.37 -4.46
CA LEU A 51 12.49 -3.68 -3.08
C LEU A 51 13.69 -3.61 -2.13
N LYS A 52 14.87 -4.05 -2.57
CA LYS A 52 16.09 -4.03 -1.73
C LYS A 52 16.49 -2.60 -1.33
N THR A 53 16.29 -1.62 -2.22
CA THR A 53 16.56 -0.21 -1.91
C THR A 53 15.67 0.27 -0.77
N ALA A 54 14.37 -0.03 -0.83
CA ALA A 54 13.42 0.33 0.23
C ALA A 54 13.74 -0.41 1.55
N GLN A 55 14.00 -1.72 1.48
CA GLN A 55 14.36 -2.54 2.64
C GLN A 55 15.58 -1.98 3.38
N LYS A 56 16.66 -1.67 2.66
CA LYS A 56 17.86 -1.06 3.26
C LYS A 56 17.58 0.25 3.98
N ALA A 57 16.68 1.07 3.44
CA ALA A 57 16.28 2.33 4.08
C ALA A 57 15.54 2.05 5.40
N LEU A 58 14.65 1.06 5.44
CA LEU A 58 13.94 0.65 6.66
C LEU A 58 14.87 -0.02 7.68
N GLU A 59 15.77 -0.90 7.25
CA GLU A 59 16.80 -1.55 8.10
C GLU A 59 17.67 -0.50 8.79
N SER A 60 18.20 0.47 8.02
CA SER A 60 19.01 1.57 8.54
C SER A 60 18.24 2.47 9.52
N ALA A 61 16.90 2.47 9.42
CA ALA A 61 16.00 3.22 10.27
C ALA A 61 15.48 2.43 11.47
N HIS A 62 15.85 1.14 11.60
CA HIS A 62 15.34 0.19 12.59
C HIS A 62 13.81 0.03 12.56
N ILE A 63 13.24 -0.06 11.36
CA ILE A 63 11.80 -0.29 11.14
C ILE A 63 11.61 -1.75 10.73
N ASP A 64 10.77 -2.47 11.50
CA ASP A 64 10.42 -3.85 11.18
C ASP A 64 9.61 -3.90 9.87
N TYR A 65 9.87 -4.91 9.05
CA TYR A 65 9.04 -5.15 7.88
C TYR A 65 8.92 -6.64 7.54
N ALA A 66 7.85 -6.95 6.82
CA ALA A 66 7.64 -8.21 6.11
C ALA A 66 7.37 -7.93 4.62
N VAL A 67 7.36 -8.99 3.81
CA VAL A 67 7.14 -8.89 2.36
C VAL A 67 6.07 -9.89 1.93
N PHE A 68 5.03 -9.37 1.29
CA PHE A 68 4.08 -10.14 0.50
C PHE A 68 4.51 -10.08 -0.97
N ASP A 69 4.96 -11.22 -1.51
CA ASP A 69 5.46 -11.37 -2.89
C ASP A 69 4.54 -12.21 -3.79
N GLY A 70 3.33 -12.51 -3.30
CA GLY A 70 2.30 -13.29 -3.99
C GLY A 70 1.51 -12.51 -5.05
N VAL A 71 1.97 -11.31 -5.46
CA VAL A 71 1.25 -10.50 -6.44
C VAL A 71 1.43 -11.06 -7.86
N GLU A 72 0.31 -11.33 -8.52
CA GLU A 72 0.23 -11.77 -9.91
C GLU A 72 -0.39 -10.67 -10.80
N PRO A 73 -0.10 -10.65 -12.12
CA PRO A 73 -0.83 -9.81 -13.08
C PRO A 73 -2.33 -10.12 -13.06
N ASP A 74 -3.17 -9.10 -13.24
CA ASP A 74 -4.64 -9.19 -13.16
C ASP A 74 -5.12 -9.93 -11.90
N PRO A 75 -4.79 -9.39 -10.70
CA PRO A 75 -4.90 -10.13 -9.47
C PRO A 75 -6.36 -10.43 -9.13
N ARG A 76 -6.61 -11.68 -8.75
CA ARG A 76 -7.91 -12.09 -8.23
C ARG A 76 -8.10 -11.52 -6.82
N TYR A 77 -9.34 -11.30 -6.42
CA TYR A 77 -9.65 -10.72 -5.12
C TYR A 77 -9.20 -11.62 -3.96
N GLU A 78 -8.98 -12.92 -4.17
CA GLU A 78 -8.42 -13.83 -3.17
C GLU A 78 -7.01 -13.42 -2.71
N ILE A 79 -6.20 -12.81 -3.60
CA ILE A 79 -4.85 -12.34 -3.26
C ILE A 79 -4.92 -11.21 -2.21
N VAL A 80 -5.98 -10.39 -2.26
CA VAL A 80 -6.21 -9.36 -1.24
C VAL A 80 -6.49 -10.00 0.12
N ALA A 81 -7.29 -11.07 0.17
CA ALA A 81 -7.57 -11.78 1.43
C ALA A 81 -6.30 -12.43 2.01
N GLU A 82 -5.45 -13.02 1.16
CA GLU A 82 -4.17 -13.58 1.57
C GLU A 82 -3.22 -12.50 2.11
N CYS A 83 -3.13 -11.37 1.41
CA CYS A 83 -2.31 -10.25 1.84
C CYS A 83 -2.84 -9.62 3.14
N ALA A 84 -4.15 -9.44 3.29
CA ALA A 84 -4.78 -8.96 4.53
C ALA A 84 -4.55 -9.90 5.71
N LYS A 85 -4.57 -11.22 5.48
CA LYS A 85 -4.20 -12.20 6.50
C LYS A 85 -2.74 -12.04 6.94
N MET A 86 -1.83 -11.76 6.01
CA MET A 86 -0.43 -11.48 6.33
C MET A 86 -0.28 -10.17 7.13
N VAL A 87 -1.08 -9.14 6.85
CA VAL A 87 -1.12 -7.90 7.66
C VAL A 87 -1.40 -8.24 9.12
N GLU A 88 -2.40 -9.08 9.39
CA GLU A 88 -2.77 -9.51 10.76
C GLU A 88 -1.66 -10.34 11.41
N GLN A 89 -1.14 -11.35 10.71
CA GLN A 89 -0.10 -12.26 11.20
C GLN A 89 1.17 -11.51 11.59
N GLU A 90 1.61 -10.61 10.73
CA GLU A 90 2.79 -9.79 10.95
C GLU A 90 2.52 -8.64 11.91
N LYS A 91 1.26 -8.31 12.20
CA LYS A 91 0.86 -7.10 12.94
C LYS A 91 1.37 -5.83 12.27
N ALA A 92 1.30 -5.81 10.94
CA ALA A 92 1.69 -4.63 10.17
C ALA A 92 0.69 -3.49 10.41
N ASP A 93 1.21 -2.29 10.64
CA ASP A 93 0.43 -1.07 10.86
C ASP A 93 0.54 -0.07 9.69
N LEU A 94 1.28 -0.44 8.64
CA LEU A 94 1.39 0.30 7.38
C LEU A 94 1.71 -0.65 6.22
N LEU A 95 1.10 -0.41 5.06
CA LEU A 95 1.40 -1.14 3.83
C LEU A 95 2.19 -0.26 2.86
N ILE A 96 3.19 -0.84 2.19
CA ILE A 96 3.90 -0.20 1.07
C ILE A 96 3.65 -0.99 -0.20
N GLY A 97 2.82 -0.45 -1.10
CA GLY A 97 2.65 -1.00 -2.44
C GLY A 97 3.79 -0.51 -3.34
N LEU A 98 4.69 -1.40 -3.74
CA LEU A 98 5.85 -1.08 -4.57
C LEU A 98 5.77 -1.89 -5.87
N GLY A 99 5.53 -1.20 -6.98
CA GLY A 99 5.41 -1.83 -8.30
C GLY A 99 4.40 -1.14 -9.21
N GLY A 100 3.87 -1.89 -10.18
CA GLY A 100 2.82 -1.42 -11.09
C GLY A 100 1.42 -1.38 -10.47
N GLY A 101 0.38 -1.44 -11.31
CA GLY A 101 -1.02 -1.39 -10.86
C GLY A 101 -1.39 -2.51 -9.88
N SER A 102 -1.01 -3.76 -10.16
CA SER A 102 -1.41 -4.91 -9.32
C SER A 102 -0.89 -4.82 -7.88
N PRO A 103 0.41 -4.59 -7.59
CA PRO A 103 0.86 -4.42 -6.21
C PRO A 103 0.21 -3.25 -5.48
N ILE A 104 -0.05 -2.15 -6.20
CA ILE A 104 -0.68 -0.95 -5.66
C ILE A 104 -2.13 -1.22 -5.25
N ASP A 105 -2.89 -1.89 -6.09
CA ASP A 105 -4.30 -2.17 -5.84
C ASP A 105 -4.47 -3.20 -4.71
N ILE A 106 -3.62 -4.24 -4.68
CA ILE A 106 -3.59 -5.19 -3.57
C ILE A 106 -3.24 -4.48 -2.26
N ALA A 107 -2.22 -3.63 -2.24
CA ALA A 107 -1.84 -2.90 -1.02
C ALA A 107 -2.99 -2.03 -0.49
N LYS A 108 -3.70 -1.30 -1.37
CA LYS A 108 -4.85 -0.47 -0.98
C LYS A 108 -6.01 -1.31 -0.47
N ALA A 109 -6.37 -2.36 -1.19
CA ALA A 109 -7.50 -3.21 -0.82
C ALA A 109 -7.22 -3.96 0.49
N SER A 110 -6.00 -4.50 0.68
CA SER A 110 -5.61 -5.18 1.92
C SER A 110 -5.57 -4.23 3.11
N ALA A 111 -5.16 -2.97 2.91
CA ALA A 111 -5.21 -1.95 3.95
C ALA A 111 -6.65 -1.65 4.40
N ILE A 112 -7.62 -1.67 3.46
CA ILE A 112 -9.05 -1.55 3.77
C ILE A 112 -9.50 -2.76 4.58
N MET A 113 -9.24 -3.98 4.09
CA MET A 113 -9.66 -5.23 4.74
C MET A 113 -9.08 -5.42 6.14
N ALA A 114 -7.92 -4.83 6.43
CA ALA A 114 -7.32 -4.89 7.77
C ALA A 114 -8.10 -4.12 8.86
N THR A 115 -9.09 -3.30 8.48
CA THR A 115 -9.85 -2.43 9.40
C THR A 115 -11.36 -2.48 9.21
N ASN A 116 -11.82 -3.30 8.28
CA ASN A 116 -13.22 -3.42 7.90
C ASN A 116 -13.57 -4.91 7.77
N ASP A 117 -14.71 -5.30 8.33
CA ASP A 117 -15.18 -6.69 8.30
C ASP A 117 -15.69 -7.10 6.91
N GLY A 118 -16.09 -8.36 6.73
CA GLY A 118 -16.68 -8.84 5.47
C GLY A 118 -15.63 -9.19 4.41
N SER A 119 -16.05 -9.16 3.15
CA SER A 119 -15.25 -9.55 1.99
C SER A 119 -14.90 -8.33 1.13
N VAL A 120 -13.88 -8.46 0.29
CA VAL A 120 -13.50 -7.42 -0.69
C VAL A 120 -14.68 -7.06 -1.60
N ALA A 121 -15.53 -8.05 -1.92
CA ALA A 121 -16.68 -7.86 -2.80
C ALA A 121 -17.74 -6.91 -2.22
N ASP A 122 -17.87 -6.84 -0.91
CA ASP A 122 -18.82 -5.96 -0.22
C ASP A 122 -18.47 -4.47 -0.42
N TYR A 123 -17.24 -4.19 -0.84
CA TYR A 123 -16.72 -2.84 -1.04
C TYR A 123 -16.61 -2.43 -2.52
N PHE A 124 -17.08 -3.26 -3.47
CA PHE A 124 -17.11 -2.87 -4.88
C PHE A 124 -18.20 -1.83 -5.15
N GLY A 125 -17.79 -0.57 -5.29
CA GLY A 125 -18.67 0.55 -5.58
C GLY A 125 -18.04 1.88 -5.19
N ILE A 126 -18.87 2.91 -5.06
CA ILE A 126 -18.44 4.25 -4.65
C ILE A 126 -18.89 4.49 -3.21
N ASP A 127 -17.97 4.96 -2.36
CA ASP A 127 -18.23 5.35 -0.97
C ASP A 127 -18.85 4.23 -0.09
N LEU A 128 -18.50 2.96 -0.36
CA LEU A 128 -18.98 1.79 0.40
C LEU A 128 -18.09 1.39 1.59
N VAL A 129 -16.87 1.95 1.71
CA VAL A 129 -15.91 1.60 2.77
C VAL A 129 -16.22 2.42 4.04
N PRO A 130 -16.64 1.79 5.15
CA PRO A 130 -17.12 2.51 6.32
C PRO A 130 -15.99 3.07 7.20
N ASN A 131 -14.91 2.30 7.40
CA ASN A 131 -13.75 2.73 8.19
C ASN A 131 -12.53 2.94 7.29
N ARG A 132 -11.71 3.93 7.65
CA ARG A 132 -10.45 4.18 6.94
C ARG A 132 -9.53 2.97 7.10
N GLY A 133 -8.99 2.51 5.97
CA GLY A 133 -7.92 1.50 5.93
C GLY A 133 -6.66 1.91 6.69
N LEU A 134 -5.76 0.95 6.92
CA LEU A 134 -4.41 1.23 7.40
C LEU A 134 -3.71 2.26 6.49
N PRO A 135 -2.78 3.07 7.03
CA PRO A 135 -1.96 3.95 6.21
C PRO A 135 -1.23 3.17 5.10
N THR A 136 -1.16 3.78 3.91
CA THR A 136 -0.44 3.21 2.77
C THR A 136 0.59 4.20 2.22
N ILE A 137 1.76 3.73 1.84
CA ILE A 137 2.69 4.45 0.95
C ILE A 137 2.69 3.73 -0.40
N ILE A 138 2.57 4.50 -1.48
CA ILE A 138 2.45 3.96 -2.84
C ILE A 138 3.68 4.38 -3.63
N VAL A 139 4.44 3.40 -4.12
CA VAL A 139 5.67 3.56 -4.89
C VAL A 139 5.45 2.99 -6.29
N PRO A 140 4.92 3.79 -7.22
CA PRO A 140 4.69 3.36 -8.60
C PRO A 140 6.02 3.20 -9.36
N THR A 141 6.10 2.18 -10.22
CA THR A 141 7.29 1.82 -11.03
C THR A 141 7.00 1.71 -12.51
#